data_AF-A0AAV0UEL3-F1
#
_entry.id   AF-A0AAV0UEL3-F1
#
_cell.length_a   1.000
_cell.length_b   1.000
_cell.length_c   1.000
_cell.angle_alpha   90.00
_cell.angle_beta   90.00
_cell.angle_gamma   90.00
#
_symmetry.space_group_name_H-M   'P 1'
#
loop_
_entity.id
_entity.type
_entity.pdbx_description
1 polymer ?
#
loop_
_entity_poly.entity_id
_entity_poly.type
_entity_poly.pdbx_seq_one_letter_code
_entity_poly.pdbx_strand_id
1 'polypeptide(L)'
;MLMTHRLVKMRLLTSRWATTMSTSTSDNLFQVEGDLTKLAPGAIPAVGMEAQVTHAFSIEDTRAFAGISGDNNSLHVDADFALKYASKSKPLVQGLLSGSLFATIFGRTVPGALYITQNMRWKAPATGR
;
A
#
# COMPACT_ATOMS: atom_id res chain seq x y z
N MET A 1 -32.14 -9.51 11.93
CA MET A 1 -31.14 -8.45 11.67
C MET A 1 -29.96 -9.11 10.96
N LEU A 2 -29.97 -9.12 9.62
CA LEU A 2 -29.01 -9.89 8.81
C LEU A 2 -27.68 -9.13 8.68
N MET A 3 -26.60 -9.75 9.17
CA MET A 3 -25.22 -9.29 9.00
C MET A 3 -24.75 -9.60 7.56
N THR A 4 -24.75 -8.59 6.70
CA THR A 4 -24.17 -8.69 5.35
C THR A 4 -22.64 -8.75 5.45
N HIS A 5 -22.08 -9.95 5.33
CA HIS A 5 -20.65 -10.16 5.17
C HIS A 5 -20.26 -9.73 3.75
N ARG A 6 -19.57 -8.59 3.61
CA ARG A 6 -19.00 -8.17 2.33
C ARG A 6 -17.79 -9.06 2.03
N LEU A 7 -18.00 -10.05 1.17
CA LEU A 7 -16.95 -10.86 0.57
C LEU A 7 -15.94 -9.96 -0.15
N VAL A 8 -14.65 -10.10 0.14
CA VAL A 8 -13.59 -9.63 -0.76
C VAL A 8 -13.52 -10.64 -1.91
N LYS A 9 -14.10 -10.28 -3.06
CA LYS A 9 -14.10 -11.16 -4.24
C LYS A 9 -12.82 -10.93 -5.03
N MET A 10 -11.74 -11.60 -4.65
CA MET A 10 -10.48 -11.62 -5.41
C MET A 10 -10.62 -12.61 -6.57
N ARG A 11 -10.58 -12.13 -7.81
CA ARG A 11 -10.61 -12.97 -9.02
C ARG A 11 -9.21 -13.01 -9.61
N LEU A 12 -8.50 -14.11 -9.39
CA LEU A 12 -7.16 -14.36 -9.94
C LEU A 12 -7.31 -14.77 -11.42
N LEU A 13 -6.79 -13.97 -12.36
CA LEU A 13 -6.61 -14.38 -13.74
C LEU A 13 -5.17 -14.89 -13.87
N THR A 14 -4.99 -16.21 -13.85
CA THR A 14 -3.66 -16.82 -14.01
C THR A 14 -3.21 -16.67 -15.46
N SER A 15 -2.18 -15.85 -15.72
CA SER A 15 -1.50 -15.80 -17.01
C SER A 15 -0.05 -16.26 -16.87
N ARG A 16 0.47 -16.91 -17.93
CA ARG A 16 1.69 -17.74 -17.99
C ARG A 16 3.04 -16.99 -17.87
N TRP A 17 3.10 -15.85 -17.19
CA TRP A 17 4.30 -15.00 -17.12
C TRP A 17 4.92 -14.97 -15.71
N ALA A 18 5.17 -16.14 -15.12
CA ALA A 18 5.96 -16.23 -13.89
C ALA A 18 7.40 -16.58 -14.27
N THR A 19 8.24 -15.58 -14.52
CA THR A 19 9.70 -15.78 -14.67
C THR A 19 10.43 -14.80 -13.76
N THR A 20 11.25 -15.40 -12.89
CA THR A 20 12.29 -14.88 -11.99
C THR A 20 12.23 -13.39 -11.63
N MET A 21 11.84 -13.09 -10.38
CA MET A 21 12.02 -11.76 -9.79
C MET A 21 13.50 -11.55 -9.45
N SER A 22 14.15 -10.59 -10.10
CA SER A 22 15.47 -10.09 -9.68
C SER A 22 15.31 -9.17 -8.48
N THR A 23 16.14 -9.34 -7.45
CA THR A 23 16.07 -8.49 -6.26
C THR A 23 16.70 -7.11 -6.51
N SER A 24 15.95 -6.04 -6.21
CA SER A 24 16.37 -4.64 -6.37
C SER A 24 16.73 -4.00 -5.01
N THR A 25 17.46 -2.89 -5.00
CA THR A 25 17.77 -2.15 -3.75
C THR A 25 16.53 -1.67 -2.99
N SER A 26 15.37 -1.54 -3.67
CA SER A 26 14.08 -1.23 -3.05
C SER A 26 13.48 -2.39 -2.23
N ASP A 27 14.09 -3.58 -2.32
CA ASP A 27 13.54 -4.79 -1.72
C ASP A 27 13.61 -4.74 -0.19
N ASN A 28 14.59 -4.03 0.37
CA ASN A 28 14.76 -3.87 1.81
C ASN A 28 13.88 -2.78 2.43
N LEU A 29 13.28 -1.88 1.63
CA LEU A 29 12.47 -0.77 2.16
C LEU A 29 11.06 -1.20 2.57
N PHE A 30 10.51 -2.22 1.93
CA PHE A 30 9.15 -2.69 2.17
C PHE A 30 9.14 -4.17 2.51
N GLN A 31 9.34 -4.46 3.80
CA GLN A 31 9.23 -5.83 4.31
C GLN A 31 7.76 -6.15 4.58
N VAL A 32 7.28 -7.20 3.93
CA VAL A 32 5.95 -7.78 4.20
C VAL A 32 6.16 -8.96 5.14
N GLU A 33 5.35 -9.03 6.18
CA GLU A 33 5.35 -10.10 7.19
C GLU A 33 3.97 -10.74 7.26
N GLY A 34 3.89 -11.96 7.81
CA GLY A 34 2.64 -12.69 8.02
C GLY A 34 2.48 -13.93 7.16
N ASP A 35 1.30 -14.55 7.20
CA ASP A 35 1.04 -15.86 6.61
C ASP A 35 1.15 -15.85 5.09
N LEU A 36 0.76 -14.76 4.42
CA LEU A 36 0.84 -14.67 2.96
C LEU A 36 2.27 -14.79 2.44
N THR A 37 3.29 -14.43 3.24
CA THR A 37 4.71 -14.56 2.85
C THR A 37 5.17 -16.00 2.73
N LYS A 38 4.44 -16.94 3.35
CA LYS A 38 4.75 -18.37 3.38
C LYS A 38 4.01 -19.15 2.29
N LEU A 39 3.25 -18.45 1.44
CA LEU A 39 2.42 -19.05 0.42
C LEU A 39 3.31 -19.65 -0.69
N ALA A 40 3.09 -20.93 -1.00
CA ALA A 40 3.80 -21.58 -2.10
C ALA A 40 3.40 -20.93 -3.45
N PRO A 41 4.32 -20.83 -4.42
CA PRO A 41 3.98 -20.33 -5.76
C PRO A 41 2.78 -21.07 -6.37
N GLY A 42 1.78 -20.32 -6.82
CA GLY A 42 0.55 -20.86 -7.41
C GLY A 42 -0.51 -21.34 -6.41
N ALA A 43 -0.23 -21.30 -5.11
CA ALA A 43 -1.24 -21.58 -4.09
C ALA A 43 -2.22 -20.40 -3.95
N ILE A 44 -3.47 -20.71 -3.62
CA ILE A 44 -4.51 -19.72 -3.33
C ILE A 44 -4.54 -19.50 -1.82
N PRO A 45 -4.52 -18.25 -1.33
CA PRO A 45 -4.63 -17.96 0.09
C PRO A 45 -5.90 -18.55 0.71
N ALA A 46 -5.76 -19.17 1.88
CA ALA A 46 -6.91 -19.59 2.68
C ALA A 46 -7.58 -18.38 3.35
N VAL A 47 -8.87 -18.51 3.64
CA VAL A 47 -9.59 -17.51 4.44
C VAL A 47 -8.97 -17.40 5.83
N GLY A 48 -8.73 -16.18 6.28
CA GLY A 48 -8.13 -15.89 7.59
C GLY A 48 -6.62 -15.70 7.58
N MET A 49 -5.94 -15.86 6.43
CA MET A 49 -4.52 -15.50 6.32
C MET A 49 -4.32 -14.00 6.45
N GLU A 50 -3.29 -13.60 7.20
CA GLU A 50 -2.96 -12.20 7.44
C GLU A 50 -1.59 -11.84 6.85
N ALA A 51 -1.41 -10.56 6.53
CA ALA A 51 -0.11 -9.99 6.22
C ALA A 51 -0.08 -8.51 6.54
N GLN A 52 1.11 -8.01 6.85
CA GLN A 52 1.37 -6.62 7.19
C GLN A 52 2.59 -6.10 6.46
N VAL A 53 2.57 -4.80 6.16
CA VAL A 53 3.74 -4.03 5.74
C VAL A 53 3.76 -2.76 6.56
N THR A 54 4.92 -2.42 7.10
CA THR A 54 5.11 -1.20 7.87
C THR A 54 6.04 -0.28 7.09
N HIS A 55 5.63 0.97 6.91
CA HIS A 55 6.46 2.01 6.32
C HIS A 55 6.28 3.33 7.06
N ALA A 56 7.38 3.99 7.38
CA ALA A 56 7.38 5.32 7.99
C ALA A 56 7.66 6.35 6.89
N PHE A 57 6.59 6.99 6.38
CA PHE A 57 6.70 7.94 5.28
C PHE A 57 7.53 9.17 5.66
N SER A 58 8.50 9.50 4.81
CA SER A 58 9.26 10.75 4.89
C SER A 58 8.70 11.82 3.94
N ILE A 59 9.23 13.05 4.03
CA ILE A 59 8.89 14.14 3.10
C ILE A 59 9.40 13.85 1.68
N GLU A 60 10.46 13.05 1.55
CA GLU A 60 10.96 12.59 0.25
C GLU A 60 9.96 11.63 -0.40
N ASP A 61 9.33 10.74 0.38
CA ASP A 61 8.29 9.84 -0.13
C ASP A 61 7.08 10.61 -0.67
N THR A 62 6.61 11.62 0.09
CA THR A 62 5.45 12.43 -0.34
C THR A 62 5.77 13.26 -1.57
N ARG A 63 7.00 13.79 -1.69
CA ARG A 63 7.47 14.51 -2.88
C ARG A 63 7.65 13.59 -4.08
N ALA A 64 8.23 12.40 -3.88
CA ALA A 64 8.37 11.40 -4.93
C ALA A 64 6.99 10.97 -5.44
N PHE A 65 6.05 10.72 -4.53
CA PHE A 65 4.68 10.38 -4.91
C PHE A 65 3.98 11.52 -5.65
N ALA A 66 4.17 12.77 -5.22
CA ALA A 66 3.67 13.94 -5.95
C ALA A 66 4.22 14.00 -7.39
N GLY A 67 5.50 13.67 -7.58
CA GLY A 67 6.13 13.62 -8.90
C GLY A 67 5.51 12.60 -9.86
N ILE A 68 5.09 11.43 -9.36
CA ILE A 68 4.47 10.39 -10.20
C ILE A 68 2.95 10.50 -10.30
N SER A 69 2.27 11.03 -9.27
CA SER A 69 0.81 11.12 -9.23
C SER A 69 0.27 12.46 -9.74
N GLY A 70 1.10 13.50 -9.75
CA GLY A 70 0.69 14.88 -10.00
C GLY A 70 0.02 15.56 -8.80
N ASP A 71 -0.20 14.87 -7.68
CA ASP A 71 -0.75 15.46 -6.45
C ASP A 71 0.32 16.24 -5.69
N ASN A 72 0.52 17.49 -6.12
CA ASN A 72 1.50 18.42 -5.58
C ASN A 72 0.91 19.42 -4.57
N ASN A 73 -0.20 19.08 -3.91
CA ASN A 73 -0.78 19.93 -2.88
C ASN A 73 0.26 20.27 -1.80
N SER A 74 0.41 21.55 -1.48
CA SER A 74 1.39 22.06 -0.51
C SER A 74 1.28 21.41 0.86
N LEU A 75 0.10 20.89 1.24
CA LEU A 75 -0.08 20.10 2.47
C LEU A 75 0.80 18.83 2.53
N HIS A 76 1.25 18.33 1.38
CA HIS A 76 2.04 17.11 1.26
C HIS A 76 3.53 17.36 1.03
N VAL A 77 3.88 18.42 0.30
CA VAL A 77 5.24 18.63 -0.24
C VAL A 77 6.01 19.79 0.39
N ASP A 78 5.32 20.69 1.08
CA ASP A 78 5.88 21.89 1.71
C ASP A 78 5.70 21.81 3.24
N ALA A 79 6.82 21.71 3.95
CA ALA A 79 6.85 21.58 5.39
C ALA A 79 6.38 22.85 6.11
N ASP A 80 6.69 24.04 5.57
CA ASP A 80 6.33 25.32 6.18
C ASP A 80 4.83 25.61 5.98
N PHE A 81 4.32 25.28 4.79
CA PHE A 81 2.89 25.36 4.53
C PHE A 81 2.12 24.38 5.44
N ALA A 82 2.57 23.13 5.54
CA ALA A 82 1.94 22.16 6.42
C ALA A 82 2.05 22.55 7.90
N LEU A 83 3.17 23.14 8.34
CA LEU A 83 3.35 23.64 9.70
C LEU A 83 2.28 24.69 10.06
N LYS A 84 1.97 25.58 9.10
CA LYS A 84 1.03 26.68 9.26
C LYS A 84 -0.44 26.26 9.17
N TYR A 85 -0.76 25.28 8.32
CA TYR A 85 -2.14 24.97 7.93
C TYR A 85 -2.61 23.55 8.28
N ALA A 86 -1.71 22.61 8.58
CA ALA A 86 -2.08 21.27 9.00
C ALA A 86 -2.24 21.18 10.53
N SER A 87 -3.26 20.47 10.98
CA SER A 87 -3.60 20.32 12.41
C SER A 87 -2.51 19.68 13.27
N LYS A 88 -1.52 19.02 12.65
CA LYS A 88 -0.43 18.31 13.31
C LYS A 88 0.94 18.94 13.04
N SER A 89 1.00 20.12 12.41
CA SER A 89 2.25 20.86 12.19
C SER A 89 3.32 20.05 11.45
N LYS A 90 2.90 19.09 10.62
CA LYS A 90 3.76 18.20 9.82
C LYS A 90 3.11 17.99 8.44
N PRO A 91 3.91 17.75 7.39
CA PRO A 91 3.41 17.29 6.11
C PRO A 91 2.45 16.11 6.27
N LEU A 92 1.29 16.22 5.62
CA LEU A 92 0.32 15.14 5.57
C LEU A 92 0.77 14.16 4.49
N VAL A 93 0.64 12.87 4.75
CA VAL A 93 0.88 11.85 3.72
C VAL A 93 -0.33 11.82 2.78
N GLN A 94 -0.11 11.76 1.47
CA GLN A 94 -1.21 11.55 0.52
C GLN A 94 -1.96 10.27 0.90
N GLY A 95 -3.29 10.33 0.93
CA GLY A 95 -4.10 9.16 1.29
C GLY A 95 -3.83 7.95 0.38
N LEU A 96 -3.61 8.19 -0.92
CA LEU A 96 -3.31 7.13 -1.89
C LEU A 96 -1.87 6.60 -1.78
N LEU A 97 -0.92 7.38 -1.28
CA LEU A 97 0.43 6.90 -0.98
C LEU A 97 0.40 5.87 0.16
N SER A 98 -0.38 6.12 1.21
CA SER A 98 -0.56 5.08 2.24
C SER A 98 -1.38 3.90 1.72
N GLY A 99 -2.39 4.16 0.88
CA GLY A 99 -3.19 3.12 0.24
C GLY A 99 -2.40 2.21 -0.71
N SER A 100 -1.33 2.70 -1.34
CA SER A 100 -0.52 1.89 -2.26
C SER A 100 0.21 0.73 -1.58
N LEU A 101 0.39 0.78 -0.24
CA LEU A 101 0.97 -0.32 0.53
C LEU A 101 0.16 -1.62 0.44
N PHE A 102 -1.15 -1.55 0.18
CA PHE A 102 -1.93 -2.77 -0.08
C PHE A 102 -1.45 -3.50 -1.33
N ALA A 103 -1.12 -2.75 -2.39
CA ALA A 103 -0.57 -3.36 -3.61
C ALA A 103 0.80 -4.00 -3.34
N THR A 104 1.61 -3.41 -2.45
CA THR A 104 2.88 -3.97 -2.00
C THR A 104 2.69 -5.34 -1.33
N ILE A 105 1.68 -5.50 -0.45
CA ILE A 105 1.39 -6.79 0.19
C ILE A 105 1.13 -7.86 -0.87
N PHE A 106 0.17 -7.65 -1.77
CA PHE A 106 -0.19 -8.66 -2.76
C PHE A 106 0.91 -8.91 -3.78
N GLY A 107 1.55 -7.86 -4.28
CA GLY A 107 2.63 -7.96 -5.28
C GLY A 107 3.84 -8.73 -4.77
N ARG A 108 4.11 -8.72 -3.46
CA ARG A 108 5.23 -9.42 -2.84
C ARG A 108 4.88 -10.81 -2.28
N THR A 109 3.60 -11.13 -2.11
CA THR A 109 3.19 -12.39 -1.44
C THR A 109 2.34 -13.32 -2.30
N VAL A 110 1.69 -12.83 -3.35
CA VAL A 110 0.81 -13.65 -4.20
C VAL A 110 1.20 -13.46 -5.68
N PRO A 111 2.19 -14.24 -6.17
CA PRO A 111 2.63 -14.15 -7.56
C PRO A 111 1.49 -14.37 -8.56
N GLY A 112 1.38 -13.49 -9.55
CA GLY A 112 0.33 -13.55 -10.58
C GLY A 112 -1.03 -13.00 -10.15
N ALA A 113 -1.14 -12.40 -8.96
CA ALA A 113 -2.36 -11.72 -8.54
C ALA A 113 -2.58 -10.40 -9.28
N LEU A 114 -3.84 -10.12 -9.60
CA LEU A 114 -4.29 -8.85 -10.16
C LEU A 114 -5.22 -8.15 -9.17
N TYR A 115 -4.89 -6.91 -8.83
CA TYR A 115 -5.67 -6.08 -7.91
C TYR A 115 -6.88 -5.49 -8.66
N ILE A 116 -8.09 -5.98 -8.38
CA ILE A 116 -9.30 -5.60 -9.14
C ILE A 116 -10.05 -4.42 -8.51
N THR A 117 -10.26 -4.43 -7.20
CA THR A 117 -11.08 -3.41 -6.52
C THR A 117 -10.59 -3.19 -5.11
N GLN A 118 -10.51 -1.93 -4.72
CA GLN A 118 -10.20 -1.49 -3.36
C GLN A 118 -11.22 -0.45 -2.91
N ASN A 119 -11.79 -0.63 -1.72
CA ASN A 119 -12.62 0.38 -1.06
C ASN A 119 -11.85 0.92 0.15
N MET A 120 -11.63 2.23 0.20
CA MET A 120 -10.91 2.87 1.31
C MET A 120 -11.71 4.04 1.88
N ARG A 121 -11.55 4.24 3.18
CA ARG A 121 -12.03 5.42 3.90
C ARG A 121 -10.94 5.87 4.86
N TRP A 122 -10.37 7.04 4.60
CA TRP A 122 -9.44 7.68 5.52
C TRP A 122 -10.21 8.23 6.72
N LYS A 123 -9.98 7.65 7.90
CA LYS A 123 -10.66 8.06 9.15
C LYS A 123 -9.99 9.27 9.80
N ALA A 124 -8.70 9.47 9.55
CA ALA A 124 -7.91 10.58 10.04
C ALA A 124 -6.73 10.86 9.09
N PRO A 125 -6.18 12.08 9.09
CA PRO A 125 -4.95 12.39 8.37
C PRO A 125 -3.75 11.61 8.92
N ALA A 126 -2.96 11.03 8.01
CA ALA A 126 -1.65 10.47 8.31
C ALA A 126 -0.58 11.56 8.19
N THR A 127 0.38 11.57 9.11
CA THR A 127 1.53 12.49 9.09
C THR A 127 2.80 11.72 8.81
N GLY A 128 3.72 12.36 8.08
CA GLY A 128 5.08 11.83 7.94
C GLY A 128 5.85 11.83 9.26
N ARG A 129 7.02 11.17 9.25
CA ARG A 129 7.98 11.21 10.37
C ARG A 129 8.57 12.59 10.54
#